data_AF-A0A3G2SUT9-F1
#
_entry.id   AF-A0A3G2SUT9-F1
#
_cell.length_a   1.000
_cell.length_b   1.000
_cell.length_c   1.000
_cell.angle_alpha   90.00
_cell.angle_beta   90.00
_cell.angle_gamma   90.00
#
_symmetry.space_group_name_H-M   'P 1'
#
loop_
_entity.id
_entity.type
_entity.pdbx_description
1 polymer ?
#
loop_
_entity_poly.entity_id
_entity_poly.type
_entity_poly.pdbx_seq_one_letter_code
_entity_poly.pdbx_strand_id
1 'polypeptide(L)'
;KAPSSSAGKAPVEAAKKAPSKAPAKSGDKKKAKKVRKETYSTYIYRVLKQVHPDTGISNKAMAILNSFVQDIFERIASEASKLASYNKKST
;
A
#
# COMPACT_ATOMS: atom_id res chain seq x y z
N LYS A 1 36.95 14.75 -55.43
CA LYS A 1 36.32 14.24 -56.67
C LYS A 1 35.70 12.89 -56.35
N ALA A 2 34.37 12.82 -56.17
CA ALA A 2 33.61 11.55 -56.23
C ALA A 2 33.45 11.13 -57.71
N PRO A 3 33.06 9.88 -58.03
CA PRO A 3 31.62 9.54 -57.99
C PRO A 3 31.29 8.07 -57.59
N SER A 4 30.13 7.84 -56.94
CA SER A 4 28.94 7.07 -57.41
C SER A 4 29.08 5.54 -57.43
N SER A 5 28.47 4.79 -56.50
CA SER A 5 27.05 4.34 -56.42
C SER A 5 26.70 3.12 -57.29
N SER A 6 26.28 2.02 -56.66
CA SER A 6 25.36 1.05 -57.26
C SER A 6 24.48 0.37 -56.19
N ALA A 7 23.17 0.37 -56.49
CA ALA A 7 22.07 -0.47 -55.96
C ALA A 7 21.78 -0.42 -54.44
N GLY A 8 20.60 -0.05 -53.94
CA GLY A 8 19.29 0.11 -54.56
C GLY A 8 18.24 -0.65 -53.74
N LYS A 9 17.56 0.05 -52.81
CA LYS A 9 16.10 0.02 -52.56
C LYS A 9 15.77 0.86 -51.31
N ALA A 10 15.14 1.99 -51.57
CA ALA A 10 14.64 2.96 -50.60
C ALA A 10 13.19 2.59 -50.16
N PRO A 11 12.65 3.27 -49.13
CA PRO A 11 11.60 2.82 -48.22
C PRO A 11 10.19 3.27 -48.66
N VAL A 12 9.15 2.62 -48.13
CA VAL A 12 7.78 3.14 -48.16
C VAL A 12 7.36 3.61 -46.77
N GLU A 13 7.31 4.93 -46.64
CA GLU A 13 6.61 5.67 -45.59
C GLU A 13 5.17 5.97 -46.06
N ALA A 14 4.21 5.98 -45.13
CA ALA A 14 2.85 6.56 -45.15
C ALA A 14 1.81 5.53 -44.61
N ALA A 15 0.85 5.82 -43.73
CA ALA A 15 0.37 7.05 -43.12
C ALA A 15 -0.83 6.73 -42.18
N LYS A 16 -1.06 7.61 -41.19
CA LYS A 16 -2.37 8.04 -40.61
C LYS A 16 -3.11 7.20 -39.51
N LYS A 17 -3.12 7.81 -38.31
CA LYS A 17 -4.27 8.16 -37.42
C LYS A 17 -5.54 7.28 -37.41
N ALA A 18 -5.90 6.74 -36.24
CA ALA A 18 -7.00 7.22 -35.35
C ALA A 18 -7.43 6.15 -34.32
N PRO A 19 -7.95 6.56 -33.14
CA PRO A 19 -8.24 5.68 -32.00
C PRO A 19 -9.67 5.08 -32.09
N SER A 20 -9.81 3.77 -31.91
CA SER A 20 -11.12 3.13 -31.79
C SER A 20 -11.63 3.19 -30.35
N LYS A 21 -12.57 4.12 -30.11
CA LYS A 21 -13.54 4.08 -29.00
C LYS A 21 -14.60 3.01 -29.29
N ALA A 22 -14.93 2.18 -28.29
CA ALA A 22 -16.30 1.85 -27.82
C ALA A 22 -16.33 0.49 -27.07
N PRO A 23 -17.33 0.20 -26.22
CA PRO A 23 -18.07 1.06 -25.30
C PRO A 23 -17.93 0.59 -23.84
N ALA A 24 -18.13 1.53 -22.91
CA ALA A 24 -18.30 1.23 -21.49
C ALA A 24 -19.51 0.30 -21.30
N LYS A 25 -19.28 -0.90 -20.75
CA LYS A 25 -20.32 -1.64 -20.03
C LYS A 25 -20.22 -1.26 -18.56
N SER A 26 -21.11 -0.35 -18.18
CA SER A 26 -21.51 -0.10 -16.81
C SER A 26 -21.95 -1.42 -16.18
N GLY A 27 -21.04 -2.04 -15.43
CA GLY A 27 -21.36 -3.09 -14.49
C GLY A 27 -21.20 -2.46 -13.12
N ASP A 28 -22.33 -2.08 -12.54
CA ASP A 28 -22.49 -1.57 -11.18
C ASP A 28 -22.04 -2.66 -10.18
N LYS A 29 -20.73 -2.90 -10.11
CA LYS A 29 -20.12 -3.60 -8.99
C LYS A 29 -20.21 -2.60 -7.86
N LYS A 30 -21.32 -2.64 -7.12
CA LYS A 30 -21.41 -2.18 -5.74
C LYS A 30 -20.05 -2.47 -5.12
N LYS A 31 -19.21 -1.44 -4.98
CA LYS A 31 -17.91 -1.57 -4.35
C LYS A 31 -18.23 -2.02 -2.94
N ALA A 32 -18.10 -3.32 -2.69
CA ALA A 32 -18.32 -3.89 -1.38
C ALA A 32 -17.52 -3.01 -0.42
N LYS A 33 -18.23 -2.31 0.47
CA LYS A 33 -17.62 -1.34 1.38
C LYS A 33 -16.62 -2.13 2.20
N LYS A 34 -15.34 -2.02 1.88
CA LYS A 34 -14.28 -2.79 2.55
C LYS A 34 -14.40 -2.45 4.03
N VAL A 35 -14.79 -3.43 4.85
CA VAL A 35 -14.85 -3.26 6.30
C VAL A 35 -13.45 -2.87 6.74
N ARG A 36 -13.33 -1.68 7.31
CA ARG A 36 -12.05 -1.16 7.77
C ARG A 36 -11.64 -1.99 8.98
N LYS A 37 -10.60 -2.81 8.81
CA LYS A 37 -9.95 -3.46 9.95
C LYS A 37 -9.13 -2.40 10.69
N GLU A 38 -9.49 -2.15 11.94
CA GLU A 38 -8.70 -1.29 12.81
C GLU A 38 -7.38 -2.00 13.14
N THR A 39 -6.27 -1.34 12.87
CA THR A 39 -4.91 -1.88 13.08
C THR A 39 -3.99 -0.73 13.50
N TYR A 40 -2.87 -1.05 14.14
CA TYR A 40 -1.86 -0.09 14.56
C TYR A 40 -0.94 0.36 13.41
N SER A 41 -1.17 -0.11 12.17
CA SER A 41 -0.26 0.03 11.03
C SER A 41 0.14 1.48 10.72
N THR A 42 -0.81 2.42 10.78
CA THR A 42 -0.54 3.85 10.52
C THR A 42 0.43 4.42 11.54
N TYR A 43 0.29 4.06 12.81
CA TYR A 43 1.14 4.56 13.88
C TYR A 43 2.53 3.94 13.83
N ILE A 44 2.61 2.63 13.58
CA ILE A 44 3.87 1.92 13.36
C ILE A 44 4.65 2.58 12.22
N TYR A 45 3.99 2.89 11.10
CA TYR A 45 4.63 3.56 9.97
C TYR A 45 5.08 4.99 10.30
N ARG A 46 4.27 5.76 11.03
CA ARG A 46 4.63 7.12 11.45
C ARG A 46 5.86 7.13 12.35
N VAL A 47 5.94 6.22 13.32
CA VAL A 47 7.11 6.09 14.21
C VAL A 47 8.32 5.63 13.41
N LEU A 48 8.17 4.64 12.53
CA LEU A 48 9.26 4.19 11.66
C LEU A 48 9.86 5.33 10.85
N LYS A 49 9.03 6.22 10.28
CA LYS A 49 9.53 7.36 9.49
C LYS A 49 10.14 8.48 10.32
N GLN A 50 9.81 8.57 11.60
CA GLN A 50 10.50 9.48 12.52
C GLN A 50 11.93 9.02 12.83
N VAL A 51 12.16 7.70 12.94
CA VAL A 51 13.48 7.14 13.27
C VAL A 51 14.32 6.80 12.04
N HIS A 52 13.68 6.37 10.94
CA HIS A 52 14.31 5.94 9.70
C HIS A 52 13.51 6.39 8.47
N PRO A 53 13.72 7.64 7.99
CA PRO A 53 12.95 8.21 6.88
C PRO A 53 13.01 7.39 5.58
N ASP A 54 14.15 6.77 5.28
CA ASP A 54 14.40 6.06 4.01
C ASP A 54 14.14 4.55 4.08
N THR A 55 13.85 4.02 5.27
CA THR A 55 13.61 2.58 5.47
C THR A 55 12.13 2.24 5.29
N GLY A 56 11.85 1.14 4.58
CA GLY A 56 10.52 0.55 4.44
C GLY A 56 10.33 -0.64 5.37
N ILE A 57 9.07 -1.06 5.56
CA ILE A 57 8.72 -2.26 6.31
C ILE A 57 7.85 -3.18 5.46
N SER A 58 8.14 -4.49 5.50
CA SER A 58 7.34 -5.49 4.77
C SER A 58 5.99 -5.72 5.44
N ASN A 59 5.01 -6.23 4.67
CA ASN A 59 3.68 -6.56 5.21
C ASN A 59 3.74 -7.62 6.32
N LYS A 60 4.67 -8.58 6.23
CA LYS A 60 4.88 -9.61 7.25
C LYS A 60 5.40 -8.99 8.55
N ALA A 61 6.40 -8.12 8.45
CA ALA A 61 6.93 -7.40 9.61
C ALA A 61 5.88 -6.47 10.23
N MET A 62 5.07 -5.79 9.41
CA MET A 62 3.94 -4.98 9.89
C MET A 62 2.92 -5.81 10.67
N ALA A 63 2.57 -7.01 10.18
CA ALA A 63 1.64 -7.91 10.89
C ALA A 63 2.20 -8.36 12.24
N ILE A 64 3.50 -8.69 12.31
CA ILE A 64 4.17 -9.04 13.57
C ILE A 64 4.11 -7.86 14.55
N LEU A 65 4.43 -6.65 14.10
CA LEU A 65 4.40 -5.46 14.95
C LEU A 65 2.98 -5.12 15.42
N ASN A 66 1.97 -5.32 14.58
CA ASN A 66 0.57 -5.11 14.98
C ASN A 66 0.17 -6.06 16.13
N SER A 67 0.55 -7.34 16.04
CA SER A 67 0.30 -8.31 17.12
C SER A 67 1.14 -8.01 18.36
N PHE A 68 2.39 -7.58 18.19
CA PHE A 68 3.26 -7.21 19.30
C PHE A 68 2.66 -6.06 20.13
N VAL A 69 2.17 -5.01 19.49
CA VAL A 69 1.50 -3.89 20.18
C VAL A 69 0.27 -4.38 20.95
N GLN A 70 -0.53 -5.28 20.36
CA GLN A 70 -1.70 -5.84 21.03
C GLN A 70 -1.33 -6.68 22.26
N ASP A 71 -0.31 -7.53 22.17
CA ASP A 71 0.16 -8.35 23.30
C ASP A 71 0.65 -7.47 24.46
N ILE A 72 1.47 -6.45 24.18
CA ILE A 72 1.92 -5.51 25.20
C ILE A 72 0.74 -4.72 25.80
N PHE A 73 -0.20 -4.27 24.97
CA PHE A 73 -1.41 -3.57 25.44
C PHE A 73 -2.23 -4.44 26.40
N GLU A 74 -2.47 -5.72 26.06
CA GLU A 74 -3.22 -6.64 26.90
C GLU A 74 -2.52 -6.92 28.23
N ARG A 75 -1.18 -7.08 28.21
CA ARG A 75 -0.40 -7.24 29.45
C ARG A 75 -0.55 -6.02 30.36
N ILE A 76 -0.40 -4.81 29.82
CA ILE A 76 -0.54 -3.56 30.60
C ILE A 76 -1.98 -3.41 31.11
N ALA A 77 -2.98 -3.62 30.27
CA ALA A 77 -4.38 -3.51 30.64
C ALA A 77 -4.78 -4.54 31.72
N SER A 78 -4.24 -5.76 31.64
CA SER A 78 -4.45 -6.80 32.65
C SER A 78 -3.87 -6.38 34.01
N GLU A 79 -2.64 -5.89 34.05
CA GLU A 79 -2.04 -5.41 35.29
C GLU A 79 -2.75 -4.17 35.85
N ALA A 80 -3.15 -3.23 34.98
CA ALA A 80 -3.95 -2.08 35.39
C ALA A 80 -5.30 -2.50 36.00
N SER A 81 -5.98 -3.49 35.40
CA SER A 81 -7.23 -4.05 35.93
C SER A 81 -7.04 -4.72 37.30
N LYS A 82 -5.95 -5.48 37.49
CA LYS A 82 -5.59 -6.05 38.80
C LYS A 82 -5.35 -4.95 39.83
N LEU A 83 -4.60 -3.90 39.48
CA LEU A 83 -4.35 -2.76 40.36
C LEU A 83 -5.64 -2.04 40.75
N ALA A 84 -6.55 -1.78 39.80
CA ALA A 84 -7.85 -1.17 40.09
C ALA A 84 -8.67 -2.05 41.05
N SER A 85 -8.68 -3.37 40.80
CA SER A 85 -9.38 -4.35 41.64
C SER A 85 -8.82 -4.39 43.07
N TYR A 86 -7.48 -4.38 43.23
CA TYR A 86 -6.84 -4.33 44.54
C TYR A 86 -7.17 -3.05 45.30
N ASN A 87 -7.34 -1.94 44.59
CA ASN A 87 -7.72 -0.66 45.17
C ASN A 87 -9.24 -0.47 45.31
N LYS A 88 -10.06 -1.47 44.95
CA LYS A 88 -11.54 -1.40 44.92
C LYS A 88 -12.06 -0.23 44.09
N LYS A 89 -11.32 0.15 43.04
CA LYS A 89 -11.72 1.20 42.09
C LYS A 89 -12.27 0.54 40.84
N SER A 90 -13.34 1.09 40.30
CA SER A 90 -13.96 0.63 39.05
C SER A 90 -13.28 1.17 37.79
N THR A 91 -12.33 2.10 37.95
CA THR A 91 -11.62 2.81 36.90
C THR A 91 -10.20 3.13 37.35
#